data_AF-A0A1G6NGL1-F1
#
_entry.id   AF-A0A1G6NGL1-F1
#
_cell.length_a   1.000
_cell.length_b   1.000
_cell.length_c   1.000
_cell.angle_alpha   90.00
_cell.angle_beta   90.00
_cell.angle_gamma   90.00
#
_symmetry.space_group_name_H-M   'P 1'
#
loop_
_entity.id
_entity.type
_entity.pdbx_description
1 polymer ?
#
loop_
_entity_poly.entity_id
_entity_poly.type
_entity_poly.pdbx_seq_one_letter_code
_entity_poly.pdbx_strand_id
1 'polypeptide(L)' 'MSSGIRPLSGAANEFTQARLDALDNLTTQRTRAARTVAGHSVDADDCRNLLTMLGLDATAEASDARPVYVAPVM' A
#
# COMPACT_ATOMS: atom_id res chain seq x y z
N MET A 1 -26.18 29.21 25.02
CA MET A 1 -25.73 28.85 23.66
C MET A 1 -24.21 28.75 23.69
N SER A 2 -23.65 27.61 24.10
CA SER A 2 -22.20 27.38 24.01
C SER A 2 -21.96 26.35 22.92
N SER A 3 -21.44 26.87 21.81
CA SER A 3 -20.88 26.14 20.69
C SER A 3 -19.70 25.29 21.18
N GLY A 4 -19.81 23.97 21.04
CA GLY A 4 -18.73 23.03 21.31
C GLY A 4 -18.48 22.22 20.06
N ILE A 5 -17.72 22.78 19.11
CA ILE A 5 -17.23 22.08 17.93
C ILE A 5 -16.31 20.97 18.44
N ARG A 6 -16.79 19.72 18.45
CA ARG A 6 -15.97 18.53 18.74
C ARG A 6 -14.87 18.47 17.66
N PRO A 7 -13.59 18.36 18.03
CA PRO A 7 -12.54 18.25 17.03
C PRO A 7 -12.68 16.91 16.31
N LEU A 8 -13.16 16.97 15.06
CA LEU A 8 -13.20 15.84 14.11
C LEU A 8 -11.78 15.35 13.75
N SER A 9 -10.73 16.08 14.17
CA SER A 9 -9.32 15.76 13.94
C SER A 9 -8.83 14.51 14.65
N GLY A 10 -9.43 14.11 15.78
CA GLY A 10 -9.04 12.87 16.46
C GLY A 10 -9.25 11.65 15.57
N ALA A 11 -10.49 11.51 15.08
CA ALA A 11 -10.92 10.47 14.15
C ALA A 11 -10.13 10.50 12.82
N ALA A 12 -9.93 11.67 12.22
CA ALA A 12 -9.15 11.78 10.98
C ALA A 12 -7.68 11.34 11.16
N ASN A 13 -7.08 11.60 12.32
CA ASN A 13 -5.71 11.22 12.61
C ASN A 13 -5.56 9.70 12.84
N GLU A 14 -6.49 9.07 13.56
CA GLU A 14 -6.50 7.61 13.78
C GLU A 14 -6.80 6.82 12.49
N PHE A 15 -7.67 7.33 11.59
CA PHE A 15 -7.82 6.76 10.24
C PHE A 15 -6.54 6.90 9.41
N THR A 16 -5.86 8.04 9.51
CA THR A 16 -4.59 8.28 8.82
C THR A 16 -3.51 7.32 9.33
N GLN A 17 -3.40 7.13 10.65
CA GLN A 17 -2.47 6.17 11.25
C GLN A 17 -2.78 4.73 10.82
N ALA A 18 -4.04 4.29 10.94
CA ALA A 18 -4.44 2.95 10.52
C ALA A 18 -4.14 2.68 9.03
N ARG A 19 -4.28 3.70 8.18
CA ARG A 19 -3.92 3.60 6.76
C ARG A 19 -2.40 3.48 6.57
N LEU A 20 -1.60 4.24 7.31
CA LEU A 20 -0.14 4.15 7.24
C LEU A 20 0.35 2.78 7.70
N ASP A 21 -0.17 2.27 8.82
CA ASP A 21 0.10 0.91 9.30
C ASP A 21 -0.32 -0.16 8.27
N ALA A 22 -1.48 0.01 7.63
CA ALA A 22 -1.92 -0.90 6.58
C ALA A 22 -0.99 -0.89 5.35
N LEU A 23 -0.50 0.28 4.94
CA LEU A 23 0.45 0.42 3.83
C LEU A 23 1.82 -0.19 4.17
N ASP A 24 2.30 -0.02 5.39
CA ASP A 24 3.55 -0.65 5.86
C ASP A 24 3.45 -2.18 5.88
N ASN A 25 2.34 -2.71 6.40
CA ASN A 25 2.05 -4.14 6.40
C ASN A 25 1.96 -4.70 4.97
N LEU A 26 1.29 -4.00 4.06
CA LEU A 26 1.22 -4.39 2.65
C LEU A 26 2.59 -4.38 1.99
N THR A 27 3.43 -3.37 2.26
CA THR A 27 4.81 -3.28 1.74
C THR A 27 5.66 -4.45 2.24
N THR A 28 5.55 -4.77 3.53
CA THR A 28 6.24 -5.91 4.15
C THR A 28 5.76 -7.23 3.54
N GLN A 29 4.44 -7.41 3.37
CA GLN A 29 3.87 -8.62 2.79
C GLN A 29 4.28 -8.79 1.33
N ARG A 30 4.27 -7.70 0.54
CA ARG A 30 4.76 -7.69 -0.85
C ARG A 30 6.22 -8.07 -0.95
N THR A 31 7.06 -7.51 -0.08
CA THR A 31 8.50 -7.84 -0.04
C THR A 31 8.72 -9.32 0.28
N ARG A 32 7.96 -9.88 1.22
CA ARG A 32 8.03 -11.31 1.54
C ARG A 32 7.57 -12.18 0.37
N ALA A 33 6.45 -11.83 -0.26
CA ALA A 33 5.94 -12.55 -1.42
C ALA A 33 6.95 -12.54 -2.58
N ALA A 34 7.56 -11.39 -2.88
CA ALA A 34 8.57 -11.27 -3.92
C ALA A 34 9.81 -12.15 -3.64
N ARG A 35 10.26 -12.21 -2.38
CA ARG A 35 11.35 -13.11 -1.96
C ARG A 35 10.98 -14.59 -2.10
N THR A 36 9.75 -14.96 -1.75
CA THR A 36 9.26 -16.32 -1.92
C THR A 36 9.25 -16.70 -3.40
N VAL A 37 8.71 -15.83 -4.27
CA VAL A 37 8.70 -16.05 -5.73
C VAL A 37 10.12 -16.20 -6.27
N ALA A 38 11.05 -15.33 -5.87
CA ALA A 38 12.45 -15.43 -6.29
C ALA A 38 13.15 -16.71 -5.81
N GLY A 39 12.72 -17.29 -4.68
CA GLY A 39 13.25 -18.56 -4.18
C GLY A 39 12.66 -19.80 -4.88
N HIS A 40 11.50 -19.65 -5.52
CA HIS A 40 10.80 -20.73 -6.23
C HIS A 40 10.87 -20.62 -7.76
N SER A 41 11.31 -19.48 -8.29
CA SER A 41 11.49 -19.26 -9.72
C SER A 41 12.63 -20.08 -10.29
N VAL A 42 12.46 -20.56 -11.51
CA VAL A 42 13.47 -21.39 -12.20
C VAL A 42 14.62 -20.54 -12.74
N ASP A 43 14.32 -19.32 -13.18
CA ASP A 43 15.28 -18.36 -13.72
C ASP A 43 14.80 -16.91 -13.54
N ALA A 44 15.63 -15.95 -13.97
CA ALA A 44 15.36 -14.52 -13.79
C ALA A 44 14.17 -14.01 -14.63
N ASP A 45 13.86 -14.66 -15.76
CA ASP A 45 12.75 -14.27 -16.62
C ASP A 45 11.42 -14.81 -16.06
N ASP A 46 11.43 -16.07 -15.62
CA ASP A 46 10.34 -16.71 -14.89
C ASP A 46 9.97 -15.93 -13.62
N CYS A 47 10.98 -15.50 -12.84
CA CYS A 47 10.77 -14.66 -11.66
C CYS A 47 10.06 -13.34 -12.00
N ARG A 48 10.50 -12.63 -13.05
CA ARG A 48 9.87 -11.36 -13.48
C ARG A 48 8.43 -11.58 -13.95
N ASN A 49 8.19 -12.67 -14.69
CA ASN A 49 6.86 -13.01 -15.17
C ASN A 49 5.89 -13.27 -13.99
N LEU A 50 6.32 -14.06 -13.00
CA LEU A 50 5.54 -14.33 -11.79
C LEU A 50 5.31 -13.08 -10.95
N LEU A 51 6.32 -12.22 -10.77
CA LEU A 51 6.16 -10.94 -10.07
C LEU A 51 5.17 -10.02 -10.78
N THR A 52 5.18 -9.99 -12.11
CA THR A 52 4.25 -9.22 -12.93
C THR A 52 2.82 -9.75 -12.79
N MET A 53 2.62 -11.07 -12.87
CA MET A 53 1.31 -11.71 -12.70
C MET A 53 0.71 -11.47 -11.31
N LEU A 54 1.54 -11.35 -10.29
CA LEU A 54 1.12 -11.10 -8.90
C LEU A 54 1.01 -9.60 -8.57
N GLY A 55 1.35 -8.70 -9.50
CA GLY A 55 1.38 -7.26 -9.23
C GLY A 55 2.40 -6.88 -8.15
N LEU A 56 3.49 -7.64 -8.04
CA LEU A 56 4.59 -7.45 -7.09
C LEU A 56 5.81 -6.78 -7.75
N ASP A 57 5.75 -6.53 -9.06
CA ASP A 57 6.81 -5.83 -9.77
C ASP A 57 6.91 -4.36 -9.30
N ALA A 58 8.13 -3.89 -9.06
CA ALA A 58 8.38 -2.53 -8.57
C ALA A 58 7.90 -1.44 -9.54
N THR A 59 7.72 -1.76 -10.83
CA THR A 59 7.13 -0.86 -11.82
C THR A 59 5.60 -0.87 -11.82
N ALA A 60 4.96 -1.89 -11.26
CA ALA A 60 3.51 -1.90 -11.06
C ALA A 60 3.08 -0.82 -10.07
N GLU A 61 3.87 -0.58 -9.01
CA GLU A 61 3.65 0.53 -8.08
C GLU A 61 3.82 1.90 -8.77
N ALA A 62 4.62 2.02 -9.85
CA ALA A 62 4.75 3.26 -10.60
C ALA A 62 3.60 3.49 -11.60
N SER A 63 3.04 2.41 -12.18
CA SER A 63 1.84 2.49 -13.03
C SER A 63 0.54 2.63 -12.22
N ASP A 64 0.50 2.09 -11.00
CA ASP A 64 -0.57 2.30 -10.01
C ASP A 64 -0.26 3.47 -9.06
N ALA A 65 0.89 4.14 -9.18
CA ALA A 65 1.12 5.47 -8.64
C ALA A 65 0.50 6.55 -9.55
N ARG A 66 -0.72 6.28 -10.04
CA ARG A 66 -1.70 7.34 -9.86
C ARG A 66 -1.84 7.45 -8.35
N PRO A 67 -1.37 8.54 -7.70
CA PRO A 67 -1.79 8.74 -6.33
C PRO A 67 -3.31 8.68 -6.40
N VAL A 68 -3.92 7.64 -5.81
CA VAL A 68 -5.32 7.69 -5.47
C VAL A 68 -5.36 8.80 -4.42
N TYR A 69 -5.44 10.02 -4.92
CA TYR A 69 -5.76 11.22 -4.18
C TYR A 69 -7.19 10.97 -3.72
N VAL A 70 -7.32 10.19 -2.64
CA VAL A 70 -8.51 10.24 -1.80
C VAL A 70 -8.38 11.59 -1.12
N ALA A 71 -8.85 12.62 -1.82
CA ALA A 71 -8.96 13.96 -1.29
C ALA A 71 -9.55 13.85 0.11
N PRO A 72 -8.98 14.50 1.14
CA PRO A 72 -9.72 14.70 2.37
C PRO A 72 -11.01 15.42 1.98
N VAL A 73 -12.17 14.78 2.22
CA VAL A 73 -13.46 15.45 2.08
C VAL A 73 -13.46 16.56 3.13
N MET A 74 -13.51 17.81 2.67
CA MET A 74 -13.46 19.03 3.48
C MET A 74 -14.86 19.40 3.95
#